data_AF-A0A561UC53-F1
#
_entry.id   AF-A0A561UC53-F1
#
_cell.length_a   1.000
_cell.length_b   1.000
_cell.length_c   1.000
_cell.angle_alpha   90.00
_cell.angle_beta   90.00
_cell.angle_gamma   90.00
#
_symmetry.space_group_name_H-M   'P 1'
#
loop_
_entity.id
_entity.type
_entity.pdbx_description
1 polymer ?
#
loop_
_entity_poly.entity_id
_entity_poly.type
_entity_poly.pdbx_seq_one_letter_code
_entity_poly.pdbx_strand_id
1 'polypeptide(L)'
;MEAIITTHHDAAATPVAAEPGAGEPVRAWLTAQLAALLGVAPEAVPFERPLGELGIDSLTAAEFSVEVEERTGVNVPLERFLGDLTLTGLIAELESGQVPA
;
A
#
# COMPACT_ATOMS: atom_id res chain seq x y z
N MET A 1 -39.16 -12.04 23.99
CA MET A 1 -38.71 -12.89 22.88
C MET A 1 -39.08 -12.09 21.65
N GLU A 2 -38.18 -11.42 20.95
CA GLU A 2 -36.97 -11.95 20.28
C GLU A 2 -35.85 -10.90 20.25
N ALA A 3 -34.62 -11.40 20.25
CA ALA A 3 -33.42 -10.63 19.97
C ALA A 3 -33.06 -10.82 18.48
N ILE A 4 -32.69 -9.74 17.80
CA ILE A 4 -31.84 -9.78 16.61
C ILE A 4 -30.86 -8.61 16.68
N ILE A 5 -29.59 -8.99 16.55
CA ILE A 5 -28.38 -8.18 16.58
C ILE A 5 -28.16 -7.70 15.15
N THR A 6 -27.89 -6.43 14.91
CA THR A 6 -26.99 -6.03 13.83
C THR A 6 -26.10 -4.91 14.32
N THR A 7 -24.83 -5.18 14.12
CA THR A 7 -23.67 -4.46 14.58
C THR A 7 -23.62 -3.00 14.12
N HIS A 8 -22.99 -2.21 14.98
CA HIS A 8 -22.45 -0.89 14.76
C HIS A 8 -21.45 -0.90 13.58
N HIS A 9 -21.64 -0.03 12.59
CA HIS A 9 -20.58 0.72 11.91
C HIS A 9 -21.19 1.73 10.93
N ASP A 10 -21.44 2.95 11.40
CA ASP A 10 -21.45 4.12 10.52
C ASP A 10 -20.65 5.21 11.25
N ALA A 11 -19.35 4.94 11.39
CA ALA A 11 -18.41 6.01 11.57
C ALA A 11 -18.12 6.51 10.16
N ALA A 12 -18.78 7.60 9.79
CA ALA A 12 -18.43 8.43 8.66
C ALA A 12 -16.93 8.77 8.75
N ALA A 13 -16.09 7.96 8.13
CA ALA A 13 -14.73 8.32 7.82
C ALA A 13 -14.84 9.33 6.68
N THR A 14 -14.77 10.60 7.06
CA THR A 14 -14.52 11.71 6.15
C THR A 14 -13.46 11.27 5.12
N PRO A 15 -13.78 11.25 3.81
CA PRO A 15 -12.76 11.05 2.79
C PRO A 15 -11.92 12.31 2.82
N VAL A 16 -10.82 12.28 3.56
CA VAL A 16 -9.77 13.28 3.38
C VAL A 16 -9.22 13.03 1.99
N ALA A 17 -9.67 13.83 1.04
CA ALA A 17 -8.95 14.11 -0.16
C ALA A 17 -7.57 14.62 0.28
N ALA A 18 -6.59 13.71 0.32
CA ALA A 18 -5.20 14.10 0.46
C ALA A 18 -4.83 14.75 -0.86
N GLU A 19 -4.75 16.09 -0.83
CA GLU A 19 -4.19 16.86 -1.92
C GLU A 19 -2.74 16.39 -2.11
N PRO A 20 -2.34 15.89 -3.29
CA PRO A 20 -0.98 15.40 -3.52
C PRO A 20 -0.03 16.60 -3.63
N GLY A 21 0.30 17.21 -2.49
CA GLY A 21 1.21 18.33 -2.36
C GLY A 21 2.46 17.89 -1.61
N ALA A 22 3.61 17.84 -2.31
CA ALA A 22 5.02 17.94 -1.87
C ALA A 22 5.51 17.42 -0.49
N GLY A 23 4.69 16.69 0.26
CA GLY A 23 4.93 16.23 1.63
C GLY A 23 3.92 15.15 2.07
N GLU A 24 3.21 14.54 1.12
CA GLU A 24 2.36 13.38 1.38
C GLU A 24 3.23 12.26 1.99
N PRO A 25 2.88 11.73 3.18
CA PRO A 25 3.66 10.69 3.82
C PRO A 25 3.75 9.48 2.90
N VAL A 26 4.96 8.89 2.76
CA VAL A 26 5.25 7.82 1.79
C VAL A 26 4.23 6.66 1.91
N ARG A 27 3.77 6.40 3.15
CA ARG A 27 2.69 5.47 3.48
C ARG A 27 1.38 5.77 2.76
N ALA A 28 0.89 7.00 2.80
CA ALA A 28 -0.40 7.36 2.19
C ALA A 28 -0.34 7.17 0.67
N TRP A 29 0.76 7.58 0.05
CA TRP A 29 0.98 7.37 -1.37
C TRP A 29 1.04 5.89 -1.75
N LEU A 30 1.88 5.09 -1.08
CA LEU A 30 1.99 3.64 -1.34
C LEU A 30 0.64 2.94 -1.18
N THR A 31 -0.12 3.32 -0.15
CA THR A 31 -1.45 2.77 0.11
C THR A 31 -2.42 3.13 -1.01
N ALA A 32 -2.46 4.40 -1.44
CA ALA A 32 -3.33 4.85 -2.52
C ALA A 32 -2.98 4.16 -3.85
N GLN A 33 -1.69 4.00 -4.15
CA GLN A 33 -1.22 3.32 -5.35
C GLN A 33 -1.65 1.85 -5.35
N LEU A 34 -1.47 1.14 -4.23
CA LEU A 34 -1.87 -0.26 -4.13
C LEU A 34 -3.39 -0.44 -4.13
N ALA A 35 -4.13 0.48 -3.53
CA ALA A 35 -5.59 0.51 -3.57
C ALA A 35 -6.11 0.62 -5.01
N ALA A 36 -5.50 1.52 -5.81
CA ALA A 36 -5.84 1.70 -7.22
C ALA A 36 -5.54 0.44 -8.04
N LEU A 37 -4.39 -0.21 -7.80
CA LEU A 37 -4.01 -1.45 -8.47
C LEU A 37 -4.98 -2.61 -8.18
N LEU A 38 -5.43 -2.72 -6.93
CA LEU A 38 -6.35 -3.77 -6.49
C LEU A 38 -7.83 -3.44 -6.76
N GLY A 39 -8.14 -2.20 -7.14
CA GLY A 39 -9.51 -1.73 -7.30
C GLY A 39 -10.31 -1.71 -5.99
N VAL A 40 -9.63 -1.52 -4.85
CA VAL A 40 -10.25 -1.46 -3.52
C VAL A 40 -10.06 -0.09 -2.88
N ALA A 41 -10.78 0.18 -1.80
CA ALA A 41 -10.54 1.37 -0.99
C ALA A 41 -9.16 1.27 -0.27
N PRO A 42 -8.45 2.38 -0.03
CA PRO A 42 -7.16 2.38 0.67
C PRO A 42 -7.22 1.73 2.07
N GLU A 43 -8.39 1.76 2.70
CA GLU A 43 -8.70 1.15 3.99
C GLU A 43 -8.76 -0.39 3.93
N ALA A 44 -9.10 -0.93 2.76
CA ALA A 44 -9.25 -2.36 2.49
C ALA A 44 -7.96 -2.99 1.92
N VAL A 45 -6.91 -2.20 1.75
CA VAL A 45 -5.61 -2.69 1.27
C VAL A 45 -5.00 -3.62 2.32
N PRO A 46 -4.62 -4.86 1.95
CA PRO A 46 -4.06 -5.80 2.90
C PRO A 46 -2.56 -5.52 3.13
N PHE A 47 -2.24 -4.74 4.17
CA PHE A 47 -0.89 -4.29 4.48
C PHE A 47 0.12 -5.41 4.81
N GLU A 48 -0.38 -6.51 5.37
CA GLU A 48 0.42 -7.65 5.84
C GLU A 48 0.52 -8.78 4.81
N ARG A 49 -0.21 -8.70 3.68
CA ARG A 49 -0.11 -9.71 2.64
C ARG A 49 1.05 -9.43 1.68
N PRO A 50 1.74 -10.48 1.21
CA PRO A 50 2.76 -10.35 0.17
C PRO A 50 2.17 -9.75 -1.10
N LEU A 51 2.84 -8.74 -1.66
CA LEU A 51 2.41 -8.03 -2.86
C LEU A 51 2.25 -8.98 -4.07
N GLY A 52 3.11 -9.99 -4.19
CA GLY A 52 3.01 -11.01 -5.24
C GLY A 52 1.74 -11.86 -5.14
N GLU A 53 1.20 -12.07 -3.93
CA GLU A 53 -0.05 -12.82 -3.73
C GLU A 53 -1.31 -11.96 -3.95
N LEU A 54 -1.15 -10.63 -4.07
CA LEU A 54 -2.27 -9.72 -4.33
C LEU A 54 -2.62 -9.63 -5.82
N GLY A 55 -1.94 -10.38 -6.67
CA GLY A 55 -2.13 -10.36 -8.12
C GLY A 55 -1.38 -9.23 -8.79
N ILE A 56 -0.30 -8.73 -8.18
CA ILE A 56 0.62 -7.82 -8.88
C ILE A 56 1.40 -8.63 -9.92
N ASP A 57 1.20 -8.30 -11.19
CA ASP A 57 1.95 -8.85 -12.30
C ASP A 57 3.36 -8.25 -12.39
N SER A 58 4.27 -8.93 -13.10
CA SER A 58 5.66 -8.45 -13.29
C SER A 58 5.77 -7.06 -13.89
N LEU A 59 4.85 -6.69 -14.80
CA LEU A 59 4.84 -5.36 -15.41
C LEU A 59 4.49 -4.30 -14.37
N THR A 60 3.40 -4.50 -13.63
CA THR A 60 2.94 -3.60 -12.58
C THR A 60 3.97 -3.49 -11.45
N ALA A 61 4.60 -4.59 -11.06
CA ALA A 61 5.67 -4.58 -10.07
C ALA A 61 6.90 -3.79 -10.56
N ALA A 62 7.24 -3.88 -11.86
CA ALA A 62 8.34 -3.11 -12.43
C ALA A 62 8.03 -1.61 -12.49
N GLU A 63 6.82 -1.24 -12.91
CA GLU A 63 6.36 0.16 -12.90
C GLU A 63 6.36 0.72 -11.47
N PHE A 64 5.81 -0.04 -10.51
CA PHE A 64 5.76 0.38 -9.12
C PHE A 64 7.15 0.48 -8.49
N SER A 65 8.07 -0.43 -8.83
CA SER A 65 9.48 -0.33 -8.45
C SER A 65 10.04 1.01 -8.88
N VAL A 66 9.97 1.32 -10.19
CA VAL A 66 10.50 2.57 -10.76
C VAL A 66 9.91 3.80 -10.06
N GLU A 67 8.59 3.82 -9.83
CA GLU A 67 7.96 4.96 -9.11
C GLU A 67 8.47 5.09 -7.67
N VAL A 68 8.68 3.98 -6.96
CA VAL A 68 9.26 3.99 -5.62
C VAL A 68 10.67 4.57 -5.66
N GLU A 69 11.52 4.16 -6.60
CA GLU A 69 12.90 4.68 -6.68
C GLU A 69 12.95 6.15 -7.06
N GLU A 70 12.15 6.58 -8.05
CA GLU A 70 12.09 7.98 -8.48
C GLU A 70 11.63 8.91 -7.35
N ARG A 71 10.69 8.45 -6.52
CA ARG A 71 10.14 9.25 -5.42
C ARG A 71 11.00 9.22 -4.15
N THR A 72 11.62 8.09 -3.84
CA THR A 72 12.28 7.85 -2.55
C THR A 72 13.80 7.71 -2.65
N GLY A 73 14.34 7.51 -3.85
CA GLY A 73 15.75 7.20 -4.10
C GLY A 73 16.14 5.75 -3.76
N VAL A 74 15.18 4.90 -3.36
CA VAL A 74 15.41 3.52 -2.95
C VAL A 74 15.07 2.55 -4.08
N ASN A 75 16.06 1.80 -4.55
CA ASN A 75 15.85 0.69 -5.48
C ASN A 75 15.31 -0.53 -4.72
N VAL A 76 14.16 -1.05 -5.15
CA VAL A 76 13.58 -2.28 -4.60
C VAL A 76 13.51 -3.32 -5.73
N PRO A 77 14.23 -4.45 -5.65
CA PRO A 77 14.27 -5.39 -6.77
C PRO A 77 12.91 -6.07 -7.01
N LEU A 78 12.61 -6.34 -8.29
CA LEU A 78 11.34 -6.91 -8.74
C LEU A 78 10.97 -8.23 -8.03
N GLU A 79 11.97 -9.06 -7.74
CA GLU A 79 11.82 -10.35 -7.05
C GLU A 79 11.21 -10.18 -5.65
N ARG A 80 11.43 -9.04 -4.98
CA ARG A 80 10.83 -8.74 -3.68
C ARG A 80 9.33 -8.48 -3.86
N PHE A 81 8.96 -7.65 -4.82
CA PHE A 81 7.56 -7.36 -5.14
C PHE A 81 6.77 -8.60 -5.53
N LEU A 82 7.39 -9.52 -6.28
CA LEU A 82 6.78 -10.79 -6.70
C LEU A 82 6.90 -11.92 -5.66
N GLY A 83 7.62 -11.68 -4.56
CA GLY A 83 7.85 -12.63 -3.48
C GLY A 83 7.12 -12.22 -2.20
N ASP A 84 7.83 -12.28 -1.08
CA ASP A 84 7.30 -12.07 0.28
C ASP A 84 7.23 -10.60 0.73
N LEU A 85 7.48 -9.61 -0.15
CA LEU A 85 7.42 -8.20 0.25
C LEU A 85 5.99 -7.80 0.59
N THR A 86 5.80 -7.19 1.76
CA THR A 86 4.51 -6.63 2.19
C THR A 86 4.54 -5.11 2.10
N LEU A 87 3.36 -4.49 2.03
CA LEU A 87 3.24 -3.03 2.05
C LEU A 87 3.80 -2.45 3.36
N THR A 88 3.53 -3.08 4.51
CA THR A 88 4.10 -2.67 5.80
C THR A 88 5.63 -2.73 5.79
N GLY A 89 6.20 -3.81 5.23
CA GLY A 89 7.65 -3.95 5.10
C GLY A 89 8.24 -2.83 4.25
N LEU A 90 7.68 -2.61 3.06
CA LEU A 90 8.13 -1.55 2.16
C LEU A 90 8.07 -0.16 2.81
N ILE A 91 6.97 0.17 3.51
CA ILE A 91 6.84 1.44 4.23
C ILE A 91 7.93 1.58 5.29
N ALA A 92 8.16 0.55 6.12
CA ALA A 92 9.16 0.60 7.17
C ALA A 92 10.59 0.81 6.61
N GLU A 93 10.90 0.21 5.46
CA GLU A 93 12.20 0.32 4.80
C GLU A 93 12.42 1.74 4.27
N LEU A 94 11.39 2.31 3.64
CA LEU A 94 11.42 3.67 3.11
C LEU A 94 11.44 4.74 4.21
N GLU A 95 10.74 4.51 5.33
CA GLU A 95 10.80 5.38 6.50
C GLU A 95 12.14 5.27 7.24
N SER A 96 12.78 4.09 7.22
CA SER A 96 14.09 3.87 7.84
C SER A 96 15.27 4.28 6.93
N GLY A 97 15.02 4.48 5.63
CA GLY A 97 16.06 4.77 4.64
C GLY A 97 17.08 3.64 4.44
N GLN A 98 16.73 2.41 4.83
CA GLN A 98 17.66 1.28 4.86
C GLN A 98 17.16 0.20 3.90
N VAL A 99 17.98 -0.13 2.89
CA VAL A 99 17.74 -1.29 2.02
C VAL A 99 18.55 -2.45 2.59
N PRO A 100 17.93 -3.56 3.04
CA PRO A 100 18.66 -4.75 3.39
C PRO A 100 19.29 -5.31 2.11
N ALA A 101 20.63 -5.44 2.16
CA ALA A 101 21.46 -5.96 1.08
C ALA A 101 21.22 -7.44 0.79
#